data_AF-A0A7Y2A2Q1-F1
#
_entry.id   AF-A0A7Y2A2Q1-F1
#
_cell.length_a   1.000
_cell.length_b   1.000
_cell.length_c   1.000
_cell.angle_alpha   90.00
_cell.angle_beta   90.00
_cell.angle_gamma   90.00
#
_symmetry.space_group_name_H-M   'P 1'
#
loop_
_entity.id
_entity.type
_entity.pdbx_description
1 polymer ?
#
loop_
_entity_poly.entity_id
_entity_poly.type
_entity_poly.pdbx_seq_one_letter_code
_entity_poly.pdbx_strand_id
1 'polypeptide(L)'
;DATPMLPCGEDLGMVPDMVPALMREMGILSLEIERMPKTMGAWRADPATAAYLSVVSPATHDMAPIRLWWQEERGAAERYWAEAMGREGQAPAEATPEICDAIIAAHLRSPAMLAVVQLQDLLATVDSARRDDIVTERINQPADRHHRWRYRCHLDVADLPVRDWSRR
;
A
#
# COMPACT_ATOMS: atom_id res chain seq x y z
N ASP A 1 -2.47 32.28 -14.82
CA ASP A 1 -2.53 31.72 -13.46
C ASP A 1 -2.66 30.21 -13.48
N ALA A 2 -2.03 29.56 -12.50
CA ALA A 2 -2.13 28.12 -12.27
C ALA A 2 -3.17 27.81 -11.18
N THR A 3 -3.68 26.58 -11.19
CA THR A 3 -4.66 26.03 -10.24
C THR A 3 -4.06 25.78 -8.84
N PRO A 4 -4.86 25.82 -7.75
CA PRO A 4 -4.41 25.43 -6.40
C PRO A 4 -4.37 23.91 -6.16
N MET A 5 -4.52 23.08 -7.20
CA MET A 5 -4.43 21.62 -7.05
C MET A 5 -3.03 21.19 -6.61
N LEU A 6 -2.97 20.18 -5.75
CA LEU A 6 -1.72 19.59 -5.26
C LEU A 6 -1.29 18.42 -6.19
N PRO A 7 -0.19 18.56 -6.95
CA PRO A 7 0.27 17.50 -7.84
C PRO A 7 1.01 16.40 -7.08
N CYS A 8 0.83 15.15 -7.54
CA CYS A 8 1.62 14.00 -7.15
C CYS A 8 2.22 13.38 -8.41
N GLY A 9 3.55 13.19 -8.42
CA GLY A 9 4.22 12.45 -9.49
C GLY A 9 4.15 10.96 -9.19
N GLU A 10 3.81 10.16 -10.20
CA GLU A 10 4.09 8.73 -10.16
C GLU A 10 5.57 8.53 -10.58
N ASP A 11 6.48 8.70 -9.63
CA ASP A 11 7.93 8.61 -9.85
C ASP A 11 8.48 7.22 -9.47
N LEU A 12 7.79 6.18 -9.94
CA LEU A 12 8.14 4.78 -9.69
C LEU A 12 9.06 4.21 -10.79
N GLY A 13 9.87 3.21 -10.42
CA GLY A 13 10.74 2.51 -11.36
C GLY A 13 12.05 3.25 -11.65
N MET A 14 12.53 3.17 -12.89
CA MET A 14 13.80 3.79 -13.29
C MET A 14 13.57 5.27 -13.63
N VAL A 15 13.81 6.12 -12.64
CA VAL A 15 13.69 7.57 -12.78
C VAL A 15 15.10 8.19 -12.74
N PRO A 16 15.44 9.14 -13.63
CA PRO A 16 16.73 9.84 -13.58
C PRO A 16 16.94 10.59 -12.26
N ASP A 17 18.18 10.60 -11.75
CA ASP A 17 18.54 11.19 -10.45
C ASP A 17 18.15 12.67 -10.26
N MET A 18 17.99 13.42 -11.36
CA MET A 18 17.59 14.82 -11.33
C MET A 18 16.10 15.01 -10.97
N VAL A 19 15.25 14.03 -11.25
CA VAL A 19 13.79 14.17 -11.13
C VAL A 19 13.34 14.33 -9.68
N PRO A 20 13.80 13.51 -8.70
CA PRO A 20 13.40 13.70 -7.30
C PRO A 20 13.78 15.09 -6.76
N ALA A 21 14.93 15.64 -7.18
CA ALA A 21 15.36 16.97 -6.78
C ALA A 21 14.43 18.06 -7.32
N LEU A 22 14.07 17.99 -8.61
CA LEU A 22 13.16 18.93 -9.26
C LEU A 22 11.74 18.84 -8.71
N MET A 23 11.22 17.63 -8.48
CA MET A 23 9.89 17.44 -7.88
C MET A 23 9.81 18.14 -6.51
N ARG A 24 10.82 17.96 -5.67
CA ARG A 24 10.91 18.61 -4.36
C ARG A 24 10.98 20.14 -4.48
N GLU A 25 11.77 20.68 -5.41
CA GLU A 25 11.87 22.13 -5.66
C GLU A 25 10.53 22.72 -6.11
N MET A 26 9.78 21.97 -6.94
CA MET A 26 8.46 22.38 -7.44
C MET A 26 7.30 22.08 -6.47
N GLY A 27 7.57 21.46 -5.31
CA GLY A 27 6.53 21.07 -4.36
C GLY A 27 5.60 19.95 -4.87
N ILE A 28 6.06 19.13 -5.81
CA ILE A 28 5.33 17.96 -6.30
C ILE A 28 5.55 16.79 -5.33
N LEU A 29 4.46 16.16 -4.90
CA LEU A 29 4.56 14.99 -4.02
C LEU A 29 5.19 13.80 -4.75
N SER A 30 6.10 13.13 -4.04
CA SER A 30 6.70 11.84 -4.40
C SER A 30 5.74 10.69 -4.07
N LEU A 31 5.64 9.65 -4.90
CA LEU A 31 4.86 8.46 -4.57
C LEU A 31 5.76 7.38 -3.95
N GLU A 32 5.54 7.05 -2.69
CA GLU A 32 6.30 6.06 -1.92
C GLU A 32 5.48 4.79 -1.71
N ILE A 33 5.79 3.75 -2.49
CA ILE A 33 5.10 2.45 -2.39
C ILE A 33 5.97 1.48 -1.60
N GLU A 34 5.48 0.99 -0.45
CA GLU A 34 6.28 0.13 0.45
C GLU A 34 6.89 -1.06 -0.28
N ARG A 35 6.12 -1.72 -1.16
CA ARG A 35 6.55 -2.89 -1.91
C ARG A 35 7.26 -2.59 -3.24
N MET A 36 7.51 -1.32 -3.55
CA MET A 36 8.26 -0.90 -4.73
C MET A 36 9.30 0.16 -4.33
N PRO A 37 10.33 -0.22 -3.55
CA PRO A 37 11.34 0.73 -3.09
C PRO A 37 12.10 1.37 -4.23
N LYS A 38 12.34 2.67 -4.12
CA LYS A 38 13.17 3.45 -5.05
C LYS A 38 14.67 3.19 -4.86
N THR A 39 15.07 2.79 -3.65
CA THR A 39 16.47 2.48 -3.34
C THR A 39 16.84 1.11 -3.90
N MET A 40 17.82 1.08 -4.79
CA MET A 40 18.34 -0.17 -5.36
C MET A 40 18.82 -1.11 -4.25
N GLY A 41 18.34 -2.36 -4.27
CA GLY A 41 18.68 -3.39 -3.29
C GLY A 41 17.90 -3.30 -1.96
N ALA A 42 17.14 -2.24 -1.72
CA ALA A 42 16.16 -2.24 -0.64
C ALA A 42 15.03 -3.22 -0.98
N TRP A 43 14.54 -3.93 0.03
CA TRP A 43 13.46 -4.91 -0.14
C TRP A 43 12.08 -4.31 0.12
N ARG A 44 12.02 -3.16 0.82
CA ARG A 44 10.84 -2.32 0.99
C ARG A 44 11.22 -0.85 1.18
N ALA A 45 10.29 0.05 0.91
CA ALA A 45 10.36 1.44 1.38
C ALA A 45 9.70 1.52 2.76
N ASP A 46 10.44 1.97 3.78
CA ASP A 46 9.90 2.05 5.14
C ASP A 46 9.01 3.30 5.29
N PRO A 47 7.70 3.16 5.57
CA PRO A 47 6.82 4.31 5.77
C PRO A 47 7.29 5.24 6.89
N ALA A 48 7.98 4.71 7.92
CA ALA A 48 8.47 5.51 9.04
C ALA A 48 9.55 6.52 8.64
N THR A 49 10.22 6.32 7.50
CA THR A 49 11.31 7.19 6.99
C THR A 49 10.91 8.01 5.77
N ALA A 50 9.62 8.02 5.40
CA ALA A 50 9.15 8.76 4.24
C ALA A 50 9.43 10.27 4.34
N ALA A 51 9.64 10.94 3.22
CA ALA A 51 9.76 12.40 3.20
C ALA A 51 8.38 13.04 3.36
N TYR A 52 8.29 14.22 4.00
CA TYR A 52 7.00 14.91 4.19
C TYR A 52 6.28 15.19 2.86
N LEU A 53 6.98 15.65 1.81
CA LEU A 53 6.41 15.88 0.48
C LEU A 53 6.21 14.57 -0.29
N SER A 54 5.45 13.63 0.27
CA SER A 54 5.13 12.37 -0.37
C SER A 54 3.72 11.88 -0.08
N VAL A 55 3.29 10.92 -0.89
CA VAL A 55 2.15 10.04 -0.67
C VAL A 55 2.70 8.65 -0.38
N VAL A 56 2.42 8.08 0.79
CA VAL A 56 2.77 6.69 1.10
C VAL A 56 1.60 5.74 0.82
N SER A 57 1.90 4.54 0.35
CA SER A 57 0.92 3.47 0.20
C SER A 57 1.57 2.08 0.32
N PRO A 58 0.88 1.06 0.88
CA PRO A 58 1.37 -0.32 0.84
C PRO A 58 1.51 -0.86 -0.60
N ALA A 59 0.65 -0.38 -1.49
CA ALA A 59 0.33 -1.00 -2.77
C ALA A 59 -0.24 -0.01 -3.77
N THR A 60 -0.11 -0.32 -5.07
CA THR A 60 -0.92 0.31 -6.12
C THR A 60 -1.96 -0.66 -6.66
N HIS A 61 -2.86 -0.17 -7.51
CA HIS A 61 -3.85 -1.00 -8.21
C HIS A 61 -3.22 -2.06 -9.14
N ASP A 62 -1.96 -1.88 -9.50
CA ASP A 62 -1.16 -2.81 -10.31
C ASP A 62 -0.52 -3.93 -9.51
N MET A 63 -0.66 -3.90 -8.18
CA MET A 63 -0.08 -4.88 -7.27
C MET A 63 -1.18 -5.71 -6.60
N ALA A 64 -0.81 -6.90 -6.13
CA ALA A 64 -1.69 -7.73 -5.32
C ALA A 64 -2.05 -7.01 -4.00
N PRO A 65 -3.32 -6.99 -3.55
CA PRO A 65 -3.68 -6.52 -2.21
C PRO A 65 -2.95 -7.30 -1.11
N ILE A 66 -2.88 -6.78 0.11
CA ILE A 66 -2.09 -7.33 1.23
C ILE A 66 -2.35 -8.82 1.44
N ARG A 67 -3.63 -9.23 1.50
CA ARG A 67 -4.01 -10.64 1.75
C ARG A 67 -3.47 -11.57 0.66
N LEU A 68 -3.64 -11.19 -0.59
CA LEU A 68 -3.21 -11.99 -1.74
C LEU A 68 -1.68 -12.05 -1.84
N TRP A 69 -1.02 -10.90 -1.70
CA TRP A 69 0.44 -10.82 -1.68
C TRP A 69 1.06 -11.69 -0.59
N TRP A 70 0.48 -11.66 0.61
CA TRP A 70 0.95 -12.46 1.73
C TRP A 70 0.99 -13.95 1.38
N GLN A 71 0.01 -14.46 0.63
CA GLN A 71 -0.01 -15.86 0.21
C GLN A 71 0.87 -16.15 -1.00
N GLU A 72 0.81 -15.31 -2.04
CA GLU A 72 1.56 -15.54 -3.29
C GLU A 72 3.07 -15.39 -3.09
N GLU A 73 3.51 -14.46 -2.25
CA GLU A 73 4.92 -14.17 -1.99
C GLU A 73 5.31 -14.56 -0.57
N ARG A 74 5.09 -15.84 -0.21
CA ARG A 74 5.31 -16.37 1.14
C ARG A 74 6.67 -15.99 1.73
N GLY A 75 7.75 -16.07 0.96
CA GLY A 75 9.09 -15.68 1.44
C GLY A 75 9.22 -14.21 1.80
N ALA A 76 8.59 -13.30 1.04
CA ALA A 76 8.57 -11.87 1.36
C ALA A 76 7.70 -11.59 2.60
N ALA A 77 6.60 -12.32 2.76
CA ALA A 77 5.75 -12.21 3.94
C ALA A 77 6.41 -12.74 5.23
N GLU A 78 7.18 -13.84 5.17
CA GLU A 78 8.02 -14.28 6.29
C GLU A 78 9.03 -13.20 6.69
N ARG A 79 9.70 -12.61 5.69
CA ARG A 79 10.63 -11.51 5.92
C ARG A 79 9.95 -10.29 6.55
N TYR A 80 8.77 -9.91 6.04
CA TYR A 80 8.01 -8.77 6.55
C TYR A 80 7.60 -8.96 8.01
N TRP A 81 7.11 -10.15 8.36
CA TRP A 81 6.75 -10.53 9.73
C TRP A 81 7.93 -10.36 10.70
N ALA A 82 9.10 -10.88 10.33
CA ALA A 82 10.29 -10.80 11.18
C ALA A 82 10.90 -9.40 11.21
N GLU A 83 11.17 -8.80 10.05
CA GLU A 83 11.97 -7.57 9.94
C GLU A 83 11.15 -6.28 10.06
N ALA A 84 9.95 -6.20 9.47
CA ALA A 84 9.14 -4.97 9.52
C ALA A 84 8.20 -4.94 10.75
N MET A 85 7.61 -6.08 11.11
CA MET A 85 6.73 -6.16 12.28
C MET A 85 7.45 -6.51 13.58
N GLY A 86 8.72 -6.92 13.53
CA GLY A 86 9.50 -7.30 14.69
C GLY A 86 8.93 -8.52 15.44
N ARG A 87 8.26 -9.42 14.72
CA ARG A 87 7.59 -10.58 15.31
C ARG A 87 8.50 -11.81 15.27
N GLU A 88 8.41 -12.62 16.31
CA GLU A 88 9.12 -13.89 16.38
C GLU A 88 8.31 -15.03 15.76
N GLY A 89 9.00 -16.13 15.44
CA GLY A 89 8.40 -17.34 14.88
C GLY A 89 8.05 -17.23 13.40
N GLN A 90 7.40 -18.28 12.89
CA GLN A 90 6.93 -18.32 11.51
C GLN A 90 5.73 -17.39 11.35
N ALA A 91 5.72 -16.63 10.26
CA ALA A 91 4.60 -15.79 9.92
C ALA A 91 3.33 -16.62 9.64
N PRO A 92 2.14 -16.15 10.04
CA PRO A 92 0.90 -16.86 9.74
C PRO A 92 0.72 -17.11 8.24
N ALA A 93 0.09 -18.24 7.88
CA ALA A 93 -0.14 -18.60 6.48
C ALA A 93 -1.01 -17.56 5.73
N GLU A 94 -1.92 -16.92 6.45
CA GLU A 94 -2.82 -15.89 5.92
C GLU A 94 -2.60 -14.56 6.65
N ALA A 95 -2.80 -13.45 5.93
CA ALA A 95 -2.83 -12.14 6.56
C ALA A 95 -4.12 -11.96 7.38
N THR A 96 -4.01 -12.11 8.70
CA THR A 96 -5.12 -11.88 9.64
C THR A 96 -5.53 -10.40 9.65
N PRO A 97 -6.72 -10.05 10.19
CA PRO A 97 -7.14 -8.65 10.26
C PRO A 97 -6.13 -7.78 11.01
N GLU A 98 -5.47 -8.34 12.01
CA GLU A 98 -4.43 -7.69 12.81
C GLU A 98 -3.16 -7.43 12.00
N ILE A 99 -2.77 -8.36 11.11
CA ILE A 99 -1.62 -8.18 10.21
C ILE A 99 -1.92 -7.04 9.22
N CYS A 100 -3.09 -7.08 8.57
CA CYS A 100 -3.49 -6.02 7.64
C CYS A 100 -3.55 -4.66 8.35
N ASP A 101 -4.16 -4.61 9.54
CA ASP A 101 -4.27 -3.39 10.34
C ASP A 101 -2.90 -2.87 10.77
N ALA A 102 -1.95 -3.73 11.14
CA ALA A 102 -0.60 -3.31 11.51
C ALA A 102 0.12 -2.62 10.34
N ILE A 103 0.00 -3.18 9.13
CA ILE A 103 0.57 -2.59 7.90
C ILE A 103 -0.08 -1.24 7.62
N ILE A 104 -1.41 -1.16 7.65
CA ILE A 104 -2.13 0.10 7.41
C ILE A 104 -1.77 1.16 8.44
N ALA A 105 -1.73 0.78 9.72
CA ALA A 105 -1.39 1.69 10.79
C ALA A 105 0.06 2.21 10.69
N ALA A 106 1.00 1.42 10.15
CA ALA A 106 2.36 1.89 9.89
C ALA A 106 2.40 3.03 8.86
N HIS A 107 1.58 2.94 7.80
CA HIS A 107 1.46 4.00 6.78
C HIS A 107 0.75 5.24 7.32
N LEU A 108 -0.33 5.06 8.08
CA LEU A 108 -1.07 6.17 8.69
C LEU A 108 -0.23 6.96 9.70
N ARG A 109 0.75 6.32 10.36
CA ARG A 109 1.72 6.97 11.27
C ARG A 109 2.96 7.54 10.58
N SER A 110 3.07 7.40 9.26
CA SER A 110 4.21 7.93 8.52
C SER A 110 4.27 9.47 8.63
N PRO A 111 5.46 10.07 8.48
CA PRO A 111 5.60 11.53 8.38
C PRO A 111 5.18 12.08 7.00
N ALA A 112 4.67 11.26 6.08
CA ALA A 112 4.25 11.69 4.76
C ALA A 112 3.02 12.61 4.84
N MET A 113 2.87 13.51 3.87
CA MET A 113 1.73 14.42 3.81
C MET A 113 0.42 13.67 3.64
N LEU A 114 0.42 12.58 2.87
CA LEU A 114 -0.76 11.75 2.63
C LEU A 114 -0.40 10.27 2.79
N ALA A 115 -1.27 9.53 3.44
CA ALA A 115 -1.32 8.08 3.37
C ALA A 115 -2.55 7.67 2.54
N VAL A 116 -2.32 7.01 1.42
CA VAL A 116 -3.38 6.52 0.53
C VAL A 116 -3.34 5.00 0.57
N VAL A 117 -4.50 4.40 0.82
CA VAL A 117 -4.61 2.94 1.02
C VAL A 117 -5.69 2.40 0.11
N GLN A 118 -5.47 1.22 -0.45
CA GLN A 118 -6.49 0.55 -1.26
C GLN A 118 -7.71 0.19 -0.41
N LEU A 119 -8.91 0.34 -0.99
CA LEU A 119 -10.15 -0.05 -0.30
C LEU A 119 -10.11 -1.53 0.12
N GLN A 120 -9.57 -2.40 -0.73
CA GLN A 120 -9.38 -3.82 -0.43
C GLN A 120 -8.61 -4.05 0.87
N ASP A 121 -7.52 -3.33 1.06
CA ASP A 121 -6.65 -3.47 2.22
C ASP A 121 -7.29 -2.90 3.49
N LEU A 122 -8.09 -1.84 3.36
CA LEU A 122 -8.91 -1.33 4.47
C LEU A 122 -9.97 -2.34 4.90
N LEU A 123 -10.70 -2.93 3.95
CA LEU A 123 -11.70 -3.97 4.23
C LEU A 123 -11.05 -5.22 4.83
N ALA A 124 -9.82 -5.55 4.41
CA ALA A 124 -9.06 -6.67 4.96
C ALA A 124 -8.76 -6.52 6.46
N THR A 125 -8.84 -5.31 7.03
CA THR A 125 -8.65 -5.10 8.48
C THR A 125 -9.85 -5.51 9.34
N VAL A 126 -11.00 -5.84 8.73
CA VAL A 126 -12.24 -6.20 9.42
C VAL A 126 -12.73 -7.55 8.90
N ASP A 127 -12.83 -8.54 9.79
CA ASP A 127 -13.06 -9.93 9.37
C ASP A 127 -14.36 -10.12 8.57
N SER A 128 -15.46 -9.51 9.01
CA SER A 128 -16.77 -9.59 8.36
C SER A 128 -16.88 -8.82 7.04
N ALA A 129 -15.88 -8.01 6.67
CA ALA A 129 -15.88 -7.17 5.48
C ALA A 129 -15.01 -7.74 4.35
N ARG A 130 -14.46 -8.94 4.55
CA ARG A 130 -13.55 -9.61 3.64
C ARG A 130 -14.31 -10.38 2.57
N ARG A 131 -13.69 -10.52 1.39
CA ARG A 131 -14.14 -11.51 0.41
C ARG A 131 -13.65 -12.90 0.80
N ASP A 132 -14.48 -13.90 0.53
CA ASP A 132 -14.10 -15.32 0.65
C ASP A 132 -12.97 -15.66 -0.31
N ASP A 133 -13.12 -15.26 -1.59
CA ASP A 133 -12.09 -15.44 -2.62
C ASP A 133 -11.16 -14.23 -2.69
N ILE A 134 -9.96 -14.37 -2.12
CA ILE A 134 -8.92 -13.35 -2.09
C ILE A 134 -8.43 -12.94 -3.48
N VAL A 135 -8.49 -13.83 -4.49
CA VAL A 135 -8.01 -13.53 -5.83
C VAL A 135 -8.92 -12.47 -6.47
N THR A 136 -10.21 -12.48 -6.12
CA THR A 136 -11.18 -11.50 -6.61
C THR A 136 -11.02 -10.11 -6.01
N GLU A 137 -10.15 -9.92 -5.02
CA GLU A 137 -9.78 -8.60 -4.49
C GLU A 137 -8.85 -7.84 -5.44
N ARG A 138 -8.08 -8.55 -6.28
CA ARG A 138 -7.15 -7.94 -7.24
C ARG A 138 -7.91 -7.16 -8.31
N ILE A 139 -7.55 -5.89 -8.48
CA ILE A 139 -8.15 -5.02 -9.49
C ILE A 139 -7.45 -5.15 -10.86
N ASN A 140 -6.11 -5.20 -10.87
CA ASN A 140 -5.32 -5.37 -12.09
C ASN A 140 -4.23 -6.42 -11.97
N GLN A 141 -3.84 -6.98 -13.11
CA GLN A 141 -2.61 -7.75 -13.27
C GLN A 141 -1.85 -7.24 -14.50
N PRO A 142 -0.84 -6.36 -14.32
CA PRO A 142 -0.13 -5.71 -15.43
C PRO A 142 0.50 -6.68 -16.44
N ALA A 143 0.94 -7.84 -15.98
CA ALA A 143 1.54 -8.87 -16.83
C ALA A 143 0.54 -9.54 -17.79
N ASP A 144 -0.77 -9.44 -17.53
CA ASP A 144 -1.81 -9.98 -18.41
C ASP A 144 -2.48 -8.86 -19.22
N ARG A 145 -2.10 -8.77 -20.50
CA ARG A 145 -2.67 -7.82 -21.46
C ARG A 145 -4.18 -7.99 -21.71
N HIS A 146 -4.75 -9.13 -21.35
CA HIS A 146 -6.18 -9.44 -21.49
C HIS A 146 -6.94 -9.25 -20.18
N HIS A 147 -6.26 -8.85 -19.10
CA HIS A 147 -6.89 -8.61 -17.82
C HIS A 147 -7.97 -7.53 -17.93
N ARG A 148 -9.07 -7.72 -17.18
CA ARG A 148 -10.22 -6.81 -17.20
C ARG A 148 -10.43 -6.23 -15.81
N TRP A 149 -10.45 -4.89 -15.75
CA TRP A 149 -10.69 -4.04 -14.57
C TRP A 149 -12.10 -4.21 -13.95
N ARG A 150 -12.33 -5.37 -13.33
CA ARG A 150 -13.67 -5.79 -12.89
C ARG A 150 -13.86 -5.86 -11.38
N TYR A 151 -12.84 -5.53 -10.59
CA TYR A 151 -13.04 -5.40 -9.15
C TYR A 151 -14.15 -4.37 -8.87
N ARG A 152 -15.05 -4.75 -7.96
CA ARG A 152 -16.09 -3.91 -7.38
C ARG A 152 -16.15 -4.21 -5.89
N CYS A 153 -16.37 -3.18 -5.07
CA CYS A 153 -16.71 -3.39 -3.67
C CYS A 153 -17.95 -4.29 -3.60
N HIS A 154 -17.91 -5.32 -2.75
CA HIS A 154 -19.03 -6.25 -2.56
C HIS A 154 -20.00 -5.78 -1.47
N LEU A 155 -19.63 -4.72 -0.76
CA LEU A 155 -20.45 -4.07 0.25
C LEU A 155 -21.01 -2.78 -0.32
N ASP A 156 -22.25 -2.47 0.07
CA ASP A 156 -22.81 -1.15 -0.15
C ASP A 156 -22.12 -0.14 0.78
N VAL A 157 -22.11 1.14 0.36
CA VAL A 157 -21.47 2.22 1.12
C VAL A 157 -22.02 2.32 2.55
N ALA A 158 -23.32 2.02 2.73
CA ALA A 158 -23.98 2.04 4.03
C ALA A 158 -23.53 0.90 4.97
N ASP A 159 -23.02 -0.20 4.41
CA ASP A 159 -22.58 -1.38 5.15
C ASP A 159 -21.06 -1.40 5.38
N LEU A 160 -20.35 -0.37 4.94
CA LEU A 160 -18.91 -0.25 5.17
C LEU A 160 -18.63 -0.17 6.68
N PRO A 161 -17.65 -0.93 7.19
CA PRO A 161 -17.36 -0.95 8.61
C PRO A 161 -16.85 0.42 9.07
N VAL A 162 -17.41 0.92 10.17
CA VAL A 162 -16.93 2.14 10.82
C VAL A 162 -15.73 1.80 11.67
N ARG A 163 -14.61 2.47 11.41
CA ARG A 163 -13.38 2.32 12.19
C ARG A 163 -12.70 3.67 12.35
N ASP A 164 -12.21 3.92 13.55
CA ASP A 164 -11.55 5.16 13.93
C ASP A 164 -10.04 4.92 14.02
N TRP A 165 -9.30 5.43 13.04
CA TRP A 165 -7.84 5.40 13.01
C TRP A 165 -7.20 6.68 13.60
N SER A 166 -8.01 7.65 14.06
CA SER A 166 -7.49 8.94 14.56
C SER A 166 -6.85 8.87 15.96
N ARG A 167 -7.01 7.74 16.67
CA ARG A 167 -6.60 7.58 18.08
C ARG A 167 -5.34 6.72 18.30
N ARG A 168 -4.56 6.44 17.25
CA ARG A 168 -3.48 5.44 17.27
C ARG A 168 -2.11 6.00 16.90
#